data_AF-A0A023FZB2-F1
#
_entry.id   AF-A0A023FZB2-F1
#
_cell.length_a   1.000
_cell.length_b   1.000
_cell.length_c   1.000
_cell.angle_alpha   90.00
_cell.angle_beta   90.00
_cell.angle_gamma   90.00
#
_symmetry.space_group_name_H-M   'P 1'
#
loop_
_entity.id
_entity.type
_entity.pdbx_description
1 polymer ?
#
loop_
_entity_poly.entity_id
_entity_poly.type
_entity_poly.pdbx_seq_one_letter_code
_entity_poly.pdbx_strand_id
1 'polypeptide(L)'
;MASAACPSCGALAVTDASGDGISQVCTVCGAVVDTVPLCVAAGINSSEGLSFVPSAQTATLSLIRTGNKRGTHYQSQLSSNRLQCNDWIKQEGAKFGMDPVMREEACNFFNKHIVRLPLTQQLAFAAACCYRVLRNNNRCVLLHTLSSRAQCSGAEICQALRMIAKITGQETVHATLEELLPEAAQFIDTSERKEVLSRATALLKPLRQCWFVEGRSPHCLTSALVYVAWKSLDIATRTHITYAAFLQCHGQSAKKSSPSTIRALNKVVVQLAGQIPWLKGKKLNLRKAAAYVPDVIRYSAALAIDAIREGSDSDGELTATEVSAAIFKKFHKRAKASSSSLQQDADLASESYEDGDVYISDSEVDKYIRTEQ
;
A
#
# COMPACT_ATOMS: atom_id res chain seq x y z
N MET A 1 -30.10 31.28 30.12
CA MET A 1 -28.87 32.08 30.29
C MET A 1 -29.11 33.01 31.47
N ALA A 2 -28.26 32.95 32.49
CA ALA A 2 -28.46 33.68 33.74
C ALA A 2 -28.31 35.18 33.51
N SER A 3 -29.31 35.98 33.90
CA SER A 3 -29.22 37.44 33.91
C SER A 3 -28.14 37.85 34.90
N ALA A 4 -27.03 38.39 34.39
CA ALA A 4 -25.93 38.89 35.21
C ALA A 4 -26.34 40.23 35.83
N ALA A 5 -26.22 40.35 37.15
CA ALA A 5 -26.45 41.61 37.86
C ALA A 5 -25.32 42.60 37.51
N CYS A 6 -25.67 43.87 37.30
CA CYS A 6 -24.69 44.91 37.01
C CYS A 6 -23.73 45.09 38.21
N PRO A 7 -22.39 45.02 38.02
CA PRO A 7 -21.43 45.14 39.11
C PRO A 7 -21.37 46.55 39.73
N SER A 8 -21.88 47.57 39.02
CA SER A 8 -21.86 48.96 39.51
C SER A 8 -23.08 49.35 40.34
N CYS A 9 -24.26 48.76 40.08
CA CYS A 9 -25.50 49.14 40.78
C CYS A 9 -26.34 47.97 41.28
N GLY A 10 -25.93 46.72 41.03
CA GLY A 10 -26.64 45.52 41.47
C GLY A 10 -27.96 45.24 40.74
N ALA A 11 -28.38 46.09 39.81
CA ALA A 11 -29.64 45.91 39.07
C ALA A 11 -29.53 44.77 38.05
N LEU A 12 -30.59 43.98 37.92
CA LEU A 12 -30.73 42.86 36.95
C LEU A 12 -31.21 43.31 35.56
N ALA A 13 -31.03 44.59 35.23
CA ALA A 13 -31.50 45.23 34.00
C ALA A 13 -30.33 45.49 33.03
N VAL A 14 -29.64 44.42 32.64
CA VAL A 14 -28.61 44.45 31.58
C VAL A 14 -29.29 44.01 30.29
N THR A 15 -29.23 44.86 29.25
CA THR A 15 -29.83 44.58 27.94
C THR A 15 -28.77 44.56 26.85
N ASP A 16 -28.89 43.62 25.92
CA ASP A 16 -27.96 43.41 24.80
C ASP A 16 -28.05 44.47 23.68
N ALA A 17 -28.94 45.46 23.82
CA ALA A 17 -29.32 46.34 22.72
C ALA A 17 -29.02 47.81 23.03
N SER A 18 -27.76 48.20 22.86
CA SER A 18 -27.45 49.53 22.32
C SER A 18 -27.17 49.36 20.82
N GLY A 19 -27.44 50.38 19.99
CA GLY A 19 -27.57 50.32 18.52
C GLY A 19 -26.44 49.69 17.69
N ASP A 20 -25.37 49.22 18.33
CA ASP A 20 -24.24 48.53 17.71
C ASP A 20 -24.27 47.00 17.91
N GLY A 21 -25.26 46.46 18.66
CA GLY A 21 -25.59 45.03 18.74
C GLY A 21 -24.57 44.10 19.42
N ILE A 22 -23.50 44.63 20.00
CA ILE A 22 -22.35 43.84 20.49
C ILE A 22 -22.02 44.12 21.97
N SER A 23 -22.50 45.24 22.53
CA SER A 23 -22.15 45.69 23.88
C SER A 23 -23.31 45.53 24.86
N GLN A 24 -23.07 44.88 26.00
CA GLN A 24 -24.07 44.78 27.08
C GLN A 24 -23.99 45.99 28.01
N VAL A 25 -25.09 46.74 28.11
CA VAL A 25 -25.15 47.96 28.91
C VAL A 25 -26.29 47.86 29.92
N CYS A 26 -26.03 48.32 31.14
CA CYS A 26 -27.05 48.44 32.17
C CYS A 26 -27.93 49.66 31.88
N THR A 27 -29.25 49.45 31.73
CA THR A 27 -30.20 50.53 31.39
C THR A 27 -30.41 51.54 32.51
N VAL A 28 -30.10 51.19 33.76
CA VAL A 28 -30.35 52.02 34.93
C VAL A 28 -29.20 52.98 35.22
N CYS A 29 -27.96 52.55 35.01
CA CYS A 29 -26.77 53.35 35.35
C CYS A 29 -25.86 53.66 34.16
N GLY A 30 -26.14 53.11 32.97
CA GLY A 30 -25.32 53.30 31.77
C GLY A 30 -23.96 52.60 31.79
N ALA A 31 -23.66 51.82 32.84
CA ALA A 31 -22.40 51.08 32.92
C ALA A 31 -22.36 49.94 31.90
N VAL A 32 -21.26 49.85 31.15
CA VAL A 32 -20.97 48.76 30.20
C VAL A 32 -20.46 47.57 31.01
N VAL A 33 -21.19 46.45 30.97
CA VAL A 33 -20.94 45.29 31.84
C VAL A 33 -19.98 44.30 31.18
N ASP A 34 -20.02 44.17 29.85
CA ASP A 34 -19.10 43.30 29.13
C ASP A 34 -18.76 43.89 27.75
N THR A 35 -17.46 43.96 27.44
CA THR A 35 -16.95 44.30 26.11
C THR A 35 -16.46 43.00 25.48
N VAL A 36 -17.34 42.31 24.75
CA VAL A 36 -16.94 41.11 24.02
C VAL A 36 -15.89 41.53 22.98
N PRO A 37 -14.66 40.97 23.00
CA PRO A 37 -13.66 41.28 22.00
C PRO A 37 -14.19 40.85 20.63
N LEU A 38 -14.09 41.74 19.64
CA LEU A 38 -14.53 41.51 18.27
C LEU A 38 -13.86 40.25 17.70
N CYS A 39 -14.55 39.11 17.76
CA CYS A 39 -14.18 37.94 16.97
C CYS A 39 -14.64 38.19 15.54
N VAL A 40 -13.72 38.63 14.67
CA VAL A 40 -13.94 38.76 13.22
C VAL A 40 -14.04 37.35 12.61
N ALA A 41 -15.13 36.66 12.88
CA ALA A 41 -15.45 35.35 12.31
C ALA A 41 -16.67 35.39 11.37
N ALA A 42 -17.34 36.54 11.24
CA ALA A 42 -18.42 36.73 10.28
C ALA A 42 -17.89 37.49 9.05
N GLY A 43 -17.92 36.81 7.90
CA GLY A 43 -17.43 37.33 6.63
C GLY A 43 -18.09 38.66 6.25
N ILE A 44 -17.25 39.64 5.94
CA ILE A 44 -17.68 40.93 5.42
C ILE A 44 -18.08 40.73 3.96
N ASN A 45 -19.37 40.61 3.71
CA ASN A 45 -19.95 40.69 2.38
C ASN A 45 -20.06 42.17 2.00
N SER A 46 -18.98 42.75 1.47
CA SER A 46 -19.06 44.00 0.69
C SER A 46 -17.90 44.06 -0.30
N SER A 47 -18.28 44.27 -1.54
CA SER A 47 -17.43 44.44 -2.70
C SER A 47 -16.34 45.49 -2.48
N GLU A 48 -15.15 45.21 -3.03
CA GLU A 48 -14.01 46.14 -3.19
C GLU A 48 -13.23 46.49 -1.92
N GLY A 49 -12.31 45.59 -1.56
CA GLY A 49 -11.22 45.88 -0.63
C GLY A 49 -10.52 44.60 -0.21
N LEU A 50 -9.29 44.41 -0.69
CA LEU A 50 -8.44 43.25 -0.36
C LEU A 50 -8.36 43.06 1.16
N SER A 51 -9.00 42.01 1.67
CA SER A 51 -8.84 41.59 3.07
C SER A 51 -7.71 40.58 3.16
N PHE A 52 -6.72 40.86 4.01
CA PHE A 52 -5.58 40.01 4.29
C PHE A 52 -5.58 39.64 5.78
N VAL A 53 -5.69 38.35 6.10
CA VAL A 53 -5.59 37.79 7.47
C VAL A 53 -5.11 36.32 7.34
N PRO A 54 -4.34 35.74 8.28
CA PRO A 54 -2.96 36.01 8.64
C PRO A 54 -2.03 34.79 8.38
N SER A 55 -0.72 35.03 8.43
CA SER A 55 0.37 34.08 8.18
C SER A 55 0.45 32.93 9.20
N ALA A 56 -0.28 31.84 9.00
CA ALA A 56 0.02 30.55 9.67
C ALA A 56 1.27 29.86 9.07
N GLN A 57 1.81 30.41 7.98
CA GLN A 57 3.11 30.05 7.41
C GLN A 57 3.84 31.37 7.18
N THR A 58 4.97 31.56 7.85
CA THR A 58 5.86 32.70 7.68
C THR A 58 6.31 32.77 6.23
N ALA A 59 5.59 33.49 5.36
CA ALA A 59 6.10 33.92 4.07
C ALA A 59 6.67 35.33 4.28
N THR A 60 7.99 35.42 4.44
CA THR A 60 8.69 36.70 4.46
C THR A 60 8.73 37.26 3.04
N LEU A 61 7.94 38.31 2.79
CA LEU A 61 8.06 39.10 1.56
C LEU A 61 9.37 39.90 1.60
N SER A 62 10.40 39.44 0.89
CA SER A 62 11.61 40.22 0.67
C SER A 62 11.48 41.05 -0.61
N LEU A 63 11.27 42.35 -0.47
CA LEU A 63 11.37 43.29 -1.59
C LEU A 63 12.84 43.59 -1.88
N ILE A 64 13.45 42.87 -2.82
CA ILE A 64 14.80 43.19 -3.30
C ILE A 64 14.67 44.24 -4.40
N ARG A 65 15.10 45.48 -4.12
CA ARG A 65 15.32 46.51 -5.15
C ARG A 65 16.65 46.26 -5.84
N THR A 66 16.66 45.43 -6.87
CA THR A 66 17.76 45.37 -7.83
C THR A 66 17.24 45.73 -9.22
N GLY A 67 17.98 46.60 -9.91
CA GLY A 67 17.54 47.31 -11.11
C GLY A 67 16.94 46.45 -12.22
N ASN A 68 15.97 47.05 -12.91
CA ASN A 68 15.42 46.73 -14.24
C ASN A 68 14.59 45.46 -14.46
N LYS A 69 14.22 44.68 -13.45
CA LYS A 69 13.16 43.67 -13.60
C LYS A 69 12.18 43.73 -12.44
N ARG A 70 11.02 44.36 -12.67
CA ARG A 70 9.88 44.31 -11.74
C ARG A 70 9.29 42.91 -11.77
N GLY A 71 9.69 42.08 -10.82
CA GLY A 71 9.08 40.77 -10.58
C GLY A 71 8.94 40.57 -9.08
N THR A 72 7.72 40.35 -8.61
CA THR A 72 7.47 39.85 -7.26
C THR A 72 7.93 38.40 -7.20
N HIS A 73 9.09 38.15 -6.60
CA HIS A 73 9.55 36.78 -6.37
C HIS A 73 9.00 36.28 -5.03
N TYR A 74 8.06 35.34 -5.08
CA TYR A 74 7.62 34.63 -3.89
C TYR A 74 8.78 33.74 -3.42
N GLN A 75 9.45 34.13 -2.33
CA GLN A 75 10.36 33.23 -1.62
C GLN A 75 9.52 32.35 -0.71
N SER A 76 9.26 31.13 -1.15
CA SER A 76 8.80 30.09 -0.25
C SER A 76 9.91 29.78 0.76
N GLN A 77 9.60 29.78 2.05
CA GLN A 77 10.53 29.36 3.11
C GLN A 77 10.84 27.84 3.08
N LEU A 78 10.21 27.09 2.18
CA LEU A 78 10.53 25.69 1.96
C LEU A 78 11.74 25.59 1.03
N SER A 79 12.75 24.82 1.45
CA SER A 79 13.87 24.46 0.56
C SER A 79 13.32 23.92 -0.77
N SER A 80 13.95 24.25 -1.90
CA SER A 80 13.51 23.85 -3.25
C SER A 80 13.08 22.37 -3.35
N ASN A 81 13.82 21.46 -2.70
CA ASN A 81 13.51 20.02 -2.64
C ASN A 81 12.19 19.70 -1.93
N ARG A 82 11.82 20.44 -0.88
CA ARG A 82 10.55 20.27 -0.15
C ARG A 82 9.36 20.70 -0.99
N LEU A 83 9.52 21.78 -1.76
CA LEU A 83 8.49 22.21 -2.73
C LEU A 83 8.29 21.13 -3.79
N GLN A 84 9.38 20.63 -4.36
CA GLN A 84 9.33 19.57 -5.36
C GLN A 84 8.62 18.30 -4.82
N CYS A 85 8.88 17.92 -3.57
CA CYS A 85 8.19 16.78 -2.94
C CYS A 85 6.70 17.07 -2.70
N ASN A 86 6.33 18.28 -2.25
CA ASN A 86 4.93 18.65 -2.07
C ASN A 86 4.17 18.71 -3.41
N ASP A 87 4.80 19.23 -4.46
CA ASP A 87 4.24 19.24 -5.81
C ASP A 87 4.07 17.82 -6.34
N TRP A 88 5.04 16.94 -6.08
CA TRP A 88 4.94 15.52 -6.40
C TRP A 88 3.76 14.85 -5.66
N ILE A 89 3.60 15.08 -4.35
CA ILE A 89 2.45 14.57 -3.57
C ILE A 89 1.14 15.04 -4.17
N LYS A 90 1.04 16.31 -4.56
CA LYS A 90 -0.19 16.89 -5.13
C LYS A 90 -0.52 16.30 -6.51
N GLN A 91 0.49 16.13 -7.36
CA GLN A 91 0.35 15.62 -8.73
C GLN A 91 0.10 14.10 -8.76
N GLU A 92 0.94 13.32 -8.09
CA GLU A 92 0.79 11.86 -8.06
C GLU A 92 -0.35 11.43 -7.15
N GLY A 93 -0.59 12.12 -6.03
CA GLY A 93 -1.75 11.86 -5.17
C GLY A 93 -3.08 11.95 -5.94
N ALA A 94 -3.22 12.92 -6.85
CA ALA A 94 -4.39 13.02 -7.71
C ALA A 94 -4.55 11.80 -8.63
N LYS A 95 -3.44 11.26 -9.16
CA LYS A 95 -3.45 10.05 -10.00
C LYS A 95 -3.80 8.78 -9.23
N PHE A 96 -3.45 8.72 -7.95
CA PHE A 96 -3.90 7.67 -7.03
C PHE A 96 -5.34 7.87 -6.54
N GLY A 97 -6.03 8.92 -7.00
CA GLY A 97 -7.40 9.24 -6.63
C GLY A 97 -7.54 9.83 -5.23
N MET A 98 -6.47 10.38 -4.64
CA MET A 98 -6.55 11.04 -3.34
C MET A 98 -7.39 12.32 -3.44
N ASP A 99 -8.33 12.47 -2.52
CA ASP A 99 -9.12 13.70 -2.36
C ASP A 99 -8.21 14.88 -1.93
N PRO A 100 -8.59 16.15 -2.18
CA PRO A 100 -7.78 17.30 -1.81
C PRO A 100 -7.39 17.30 -0.32
N VAL A 101 -8.32 16.91 0.57
CA VAL A 101 -8.08 16.80 2.02
C VAL A 101 -6.98 15.77 2.33
N MET A 102 -7.00 14.61 1.67
CA MET A 102 -5.98 13.58 1.85
C MET A 102 -4.60 14.05 1.36
N ARG A 103 -4.56 14.81 0.26
CA ARG A 103 -3.30 15.36 -0.27
C ARG A 103 -2.71 16.40 0.69
N GLU A 104 -3.54 17.24 1.29
CA GLU A 104 -3.13 18.20 2.30
C GLU A 104 -2.64 17.51 3.59
N GLU A 105 -3.33 16.47 4.06
CA GLU A 105 -2.88 15.65 5.20
C GLU A 105 -1.49 15.07 4.96
N ALA A 106 -1.25 14.51 3.77
CA ALA A 106 0.05 13.95 3.40
C ALA A 106 1.15 15.03 3.35
N CYS A 107 0.86 16.21 2.79
CA CYS A 107 1.79 17.34 2.75
C CYS A 107 2.11 17.86 4.17
N ASN A 108 1.10 17.99 5.02
CA ASN A 108 1.26 18.45 6.40
C ASN A 108 2.13 17.49 7.20
N PHE A 109 1.89 16.18 7.06
CA PHE A 109 2.69 15.17 7.72
C PHE A 109 4.14 15.16 7.21
N PHE A 110 4.32 15.24 5.89
CA PHE A 110 5.64 15.35 5.27
C PHE A 110 6.43 16.56 5.80
N ASN A 111 5.82 17.75 5.79
CA ASN A 111 6.46 18.99 6.22
C ASN A 111 6.81 19.00 7.72
N LYS A 112 5.99 18.34 8.56
CA LYS A 112 6.22 18.24 10.01
C LYS A 112 7.40 17.34 10.37
N HIS A 113 7.63 16.28 9.59
CA HIS A 113 8.55 15.20 9.95
C HIS A 113 9.78 15.08 9.05
N ILE A 114 9.91 15.95 8.03
CA ILE A 114 11.05 15.90 7.12
C ILE A 114 12.36 16.36 7.77
N VAL A 115 13.28 15.41 7.92
CA VAL A 115 14.68 15.64 8.31
C VAL A 115 15.51 16.05 7.08
N ARG A 116 16.68 16.66 7.27
CA ARG A 116 17.64 16.92 6.19
C ARG A 116 18.16 15.60 5.61
N LEU A 117 17.48 15.12 4.57
CA LEU A 117 17.81 13.90 3.81
C LEU A 117 18.15 14.26 2.35
N PRO A 118 18.87 13.42 1.60
CA PRO A 118 19.04 13.58 0.16
C PRO A 118 17.68 13.50 -0.56
N LEU A 119 17.58 14.14 -1.74
CA LEU A 119 16.31 14.29 -2.47
C LEU A 119 15.61 12.94 -2.76
N THR A 120 16.37 11.89 -3.08
CA THR A 120 15.82 10.54 -3.33
C THR A 120 15.12 9.98 -2.11
N GLN A 121 15.72 10.14 -0.92
CA GLN A 121 15.12 9.71 0.34
C GLN A 121 13.95 10.62 0.75
N GLN A 122 13.98 11.92 0.41
CA GLN A 122 12.84 12.81 0.62
C GLN A 122 11.65 12.40 -0.25
N LEU A 123 11.87 12.03 -1.52
CA LEU A 123 10.83 11.52 -2.40
C LEU A 123 10.29 10.15 -1.93
N ALA A 124 11.16 9.24 -1.48
CA ALA A 124 10.73 7.98 -0.88
C ALA A 124 9.89 8.21 0.39
N PHE A 125 10.26 9.20 1.20
CA PHE A 125 9.50 9.61 2.38
C PHE A 125 8.15 10.24 2.00
N ALA A 126 8.11 11.11 0.98
CA ALA A 126 6.87 11.67 0.44
C ALA A 126 5.94 10.55 -0.07
N ALA A 127 6.47 9.58 -0.82
CA ALA A 127 5.72 8.42 -1.29
C ALA A 127 5.19 7.57 -0.12
N ALA A 128 5.98 7.38 0.93
CA ALA A 128 5.56 6.69 2.14
C ALA A 128 4.47 7.46 2.92
N CYS A 129 4.51 8.80 2.93
CA CYS A 129 3.44 9.64 3.48
C CYS A 129 2.13 9.45 2.71
N CYS A 130 2.19 9.46 1.37
CA CYS A 130 1.03 9.17 0.52
C CYS A 130 0.47 7.77 0.80
N TYR A 131 1.35 6.76 0.90
CA TYR A 131 0.93 5.39 1.21
C TYR A 131 0.19 5.31 2.54
N ARG A 132 0.69 5.95 3.59
CA ARG A 132 0.03 5.99 4.89
C ARG A 132 -1.38 6.59 4.80
N VAL A 133 -1.52 7.76 4.18
CA VAL A 133 -2.82 8.42 4.05
C VAL A 133 -3.79 7.58 3.21
N LEU A 134 -3.31 6.95 2.14
CA LEU A 134 -4.11 6.01 1.35
C LEU A 134 -4.61 4.85 2.22
N ARG A 135 -3.74 4.24 3.02
CA ARG A 135 -4.11 3.12 3.91
C ARG A 135 -5.11 3.55 4.99
N ASN A 136 -4.95 4.73 5.57
CA ASN A 136 -5.90 5.28 6.55
C ASN A 136 -7.32 5.45 5.96
N ASN A 137 -7.41 5.69 4.65
CA ASN A 137 -8.67 5.86 3.93
C ASN A 137 -9.17 4.58 3.24
N ASN A 138 -8.70 3.40 3.69
CA ASN A 138 -9.03 2.08 3.11
C ASN A 138 -8.72 1.96 1.60
N ARG A 139 -7.79 2.77 1.09
CA ARG A 139 -7.32 2.68 -0.28
C ARG A 139 -5.95 2.03 -0.31
N CYS A 140 -5.79 1.11 -1.25
CA CYS A 140 -4.59 0.29 -1.34
C CYS A 140 -3.92 0.53 -2.66
N VAL A 141 -2.62 0.81 -2.58
CA VAL A 141 -1.75 0.97 -3.73
C VAL A 141 -0.54 0.07 -3.52
N LEU A 142 -0.13 -0.66 -4.55
CA LEU A 142 1.08 -1.47 -4.50
C LEU A 142 2.30 -0.57 -4.28
N LEU A 143 3.17 -0.97 -3.34
CA LEU A 143 4.45 -0.28 -3.10
C LEU A 143 5.30 -0.20 -4.36
N HIS A 144 5.18 -1.17 -5.27
CA HIS A 144 5.81 -1.15 -6.58
C HIS A 144 5.33 0.03 -7.44
N THR A 145 4.02 0.30 -7.47
CA THR A 145 3.45 1.41 -8.24
C THR A 145 4.00 2.74 -7.70
N LEU A 146 4.05 2.89 -6.38
CA LEU A 146 4.65 4.06 -5.74
C LEU A 146 6.15 4.19 -6.03
N SER A 147 6.92 3.10 -5.91
CA SER A 147 8.35 3.03 -6.24
C SER A 147 8.62 3.47 -7.68
N SER A 148 7.84 2.96 -8.63
CA SER A 148 7.99 3.32 -10.05
C SER A 148 7.66 4.79 -10.33
N ARG A 149 6.68 5.38 -9.62
CA ARG A 149 6.27 6.78 -9.79
C ARG A 149 7.20 7.77 -9.08
N ALA A 150 7.69 7.39 -7.90
CA ALA A 150 8.64 8.17 -7.12
C ALA A 150 10.08 8.03 -7.65
N GLN A 151 10.34 7.12 -8.60
CA GLN A 151 11.66 6.79 -9.12
C GLN A 151 12.65 6.37 -8.00
N CYS A 152 12.12 5.70 -6.97
CA CYS A 152 12.88 5.25 -5.80
C CYS A 152 12.90 3.72 -5.75
N SER A 153 13.89 3.15 -5.05
CA SER A 153 13.92 1.71 -4.78
C SER A 153 12.81 1.33 -3.78
N GLY A 154 12.26 0.12 -3.93
CA GLY A 154 11.29 -0.41 -2.97
C GLY A 154 11.86 -0.51 -1.55
N ALA A 155 13.18 -0.73 -1.41
CA ALA A 155 13.85 -0.76 -0.12
C ALA A 155 13.83 0.60 0.59
N GLU A 156 14.01 1.70 -0.17
CA GLU A 156 13.99 3.07 0.36
C GLU A 156 12.60 3.44 0.87
N ILE A 157 11.55 3.04 0.15
CA ILE A 157 10.15 3.25 0.59
C ILE A 157 9.85 2.40 1.83
N CYS A 158 10.28 1.15 1.88
CA CYS A 158 10.11 0.32 3.08
C CYS A 158 10.84 0.90 4.29
N GLN A 159 12.05 1.44 4.09
CA GLN A 159 12.79 2.13 5.15
C GLN A 159 12.05 3.39 5.61
N ALA A 160 11.53 4.19 4.68
CA ALA A 160 10.72 5.35 4.99
C ALA A 160 9.44 4.99 5.78
N LEU A 161 8.74 3.92 5.41
CA LEU A 161 7.58 3.42 6.15
C LEU A 161 7.92 3.01 7.58
N ARG A 162 9.07 2.35 7.80
CA ARG A 162 9.55 2.04 9.16
C ARG A 162 9.85 3.30 9.95
N MET A 163 10.41 4.34 9.32
CA MET A 163 10.63 5.63 9.99
C MET A 163 9.31 6.28 10.37
N ILE A 164 8.32 6.28 9.48
CA ILE A 164 6.97 6.79 9.76
C ILE A 164 6.35 6.02 10.92
N ALA A 165 6.42 4.68 10.92
CA ALA A 165 5.88 3.86 11.99
C ALA A 165 6.51 4.17 13.36
N LYS A 166 7.84 4.41 13.40
CA LYS A 166 8.53 4.87 14.62
C LYS A 166 8.06 6.24 15.09
N ILE A 167 7.78 7.16 14.17
CA ILE A 167 7.33 8.53 14.48
C ILE A 167 5.89 8.54 14.99
N THR A 168 5.00 7.77 14.37
CA THR A 168 3.56 7.79 14.66
C THR A 168 3.14 6.76 15.71
N GLY A 169 4.02 5.81 16.07
CA GLY A 169 3.68 4.67 16.93
C GLY A 169 2.63 3.73 16.31
N GLN A 170 2.37 3.87 15.00
CA GLN A 170 1.37 3.09 14.27
C GLN A 170 2.06 2.27 13.21
N GLU A 171 1.91 0.95 13.29
CA GLU A 171 2.39 0.06 12.25
C GLU A 171 1.45 0.11 11.04
N THR A 172 2.00 0.34 9.86
CA THR A 172 1.21 0.31 8.62
C THR A 172 0.85 -1.13 8.31
N VAL A 173 -0.43 -1.48 8.45
CA VAL A 173 -0.95 -2.80 8.09
C VAL A 173 -0.59 -3.10 6.64
N HIS A 174 -0.18 -4.34 6.33
CA HIS A 174 0.07 -4.79 4.96
C HIS A 174 -1.24 -4.94 4.17
N ALA A 175 -1.24 -4.53 2.90
CA ALA A 175 -2.42 -4.63 2.06
C ALA A 175 -2.83 -6.09 1.83
N THR A 176 -4.12 -6.39 2.03
CA THR A 176 -4.66 -7.71 1.70
C THR A 176 -4.81 -7.85 0.19
N LEU A 177 -4.88 -9.08 -0.32
CA LEU A 177 -4.99 -9.31 -1.76
C LEU A 177 -6.31 -8.81 -2.33
N GLU A 178 -7.41 -8.93 -1.58
CA GLU A 178 -8.73 -8.43 -1.94
C GLU A 178 -8.72 -6.92 -2.15
N GLU A 179 -8.04 -6.20 -1.26
CA GLU A 179 -7.91 -4.75 -1.35
C GLU A 179 -7.08 -4.30 -2.56
N LEU A 180 -6.18 -5.17 -3.04
CA LEU A 180 -5.31 -4.89 -4.19
C LEU A 180 -5.91 -5.30 -5.54
N LEU A 181 -6.96 -6.13 -5.55
CA LEU A 181 -7.64 -6.53 -6.79
C LEU A 181 -8.22 -5.33 -7.58
N PRO A 182 -8.91 -4.35 -6.93
CA PRO A 182 -9.40 -3.15 -7.62
C PRO A 182 -8.31 -2.38 -8.35
N GLU A 183 -7.12 -2.24 -7.76
CA GLU A 183 -5.97 -1.57 -8.39
C GLU A 183 -5.52 -2.33 -9.65
N ALA A 184 -5.38 -3.65 -9.56
CA ALA A 184 -4.96 -4.48 -10.69
C ALA A 184 -5.99 -4.49 -11.84
N ALA A 185 -7.27 -4.28 -11.55
CA ALA A 185 -8.35 -4.25 -12.53
C ALA A 185 -8.68 -2.84 -13.07
N GLN A 186 -7.95 -1.79 -12.67
CA GLN A 186 -8.20 -0.41 -13.14
C GLN A 186 -8.14 -0.26 -14.66
N PHE A 187 -7.34 -1.10 -15.32
CA PHE A 187 -7.12 -1.07 -16.76
C PHE A 187 -8.15 -1.85 -17.57
N ILE A 188 -9.06 -2.57 -16.90
CA ILE A 188 -10.18 -3.27 -17.55
C ILE A 188 -11.34 -2.30 -17.73
N ASP A 189 -12.09 -2.49 -18.81
CA ASP A 189 -13.29 -1.74 -19.14
C ASP A 189 -14.26 -1.66 -17.95
N THR A 190 -14.84 -0.49 -17.73
CA THR A 190 -15.67 -0.18 -16.55
C THR A 190 -16.92 -1.07 -16.46
N SER A 191 -17.46 -1.51 -17.60
CA SER A 191 -18.60 -2.42 -17.69
C SER A 191 -18.29 -3.80 -17.12
N GLU A 192 -17.13 -4.36 -17.44
CA GLU A 192 -16.73 -5.73 -17.04
C GLU A 192 -15.99 -5.77 -15.70
N ARG A 193 -15.39 -4.66 -15.28
CA ARG A 193 -14.54 -4.59 -14.09
C ARG A 193 -15.20 -5.17 -12.85
N LYS A 194 -16.49 -4.90 -12.64
CA LYS A 194 -17.23 -5.42 -11.47
C LYS A 194 -17.32 -6.95 -11.49
N GLU A 195 -17.60 -7.53 -12.64
CA GLU A 195 -17.70 -8.99 -12.79
C GLU A 195 -16.34 -9.67 -12.66
N VAL A 196 -15.29 -9.06 -13.23
CA VAL A 196 -13.91 -9.54 -13.10
C VAL A 196 -13.49 -9.54 -11.63
N LEU A 197 -13.75 -8.44 -10.90
CA LEU A 197 -13.41 -8.34 -9.49
C LEU A 197 -14.18 -9.36 -8.65
N SER A 198 -15.50 -9.48 -8.86
CA SER A 198 -16.33 -10.48 -8.18
C SER A 198 -15.76 -11.89 -8.37
N ARG A 199 -15.39 -12.23 -9.61
CA ARG A 199 -14.85 -13.55 -9.93
C ARG A 199 -13.43 -13.77 -9.39
N ALA A 200 -12.57 -12.76 -9.45
CA ALA A 200 -11.22 -12.83 -8.88
C ALA A 200 -11.26 -12.99 -7.35
N THR A 201 -12.15 -12.26 -6.67
CA THR A 201 -12.37 -12.38 -5.22
C THR A 201 -12.93 -13.76 -4.87
N ALA A 202 -13.89 -14.27 -5.64
CA ALA A 202 -14.45 -15.60 -5.41
C ALA A 202 -13.41 -16.71 -5.63
N LEU A 203 -12.46 -16.52 -6.55
CA LEU A 203 -11.36 -17.45 -6.81
C LEU A 203 -10.31 -17.49 -5.70
N LEU A 204 -10.16 -16.41 -4.91
CA LEU A 204 -9.22 -16.40 -3.78
C LEU A 204 -9.57 -17.44 -2.71
N LYS A 205 -10.85 -17.70 -2.46
CA LYS A 205 -11.30 -18.67 -1.44
C LYS A 205 -10.74 -20.08 -1.66
N PRO A 206 -10.97 -20.74 -2.82
CA PRO A 206 -10.38 -22.07 -3.07
C PRO A 206 -8.85 -22.04 -3.16
N LEU A 207 -8.25 -20.93 -3.62
CA LEU A 207 -6.79 -20.82 -3.72
C LEU A 207 -6.10 -20.74 -2.36
N ARG A 208 -6.69 -20.06 -1.39
CA ARG A 208 -6.22 -20.05 0.02
C ARG A 208 -6.33 -21.42 0.66
N GLN A 209 -7.44 -22.12 0.42
CA GLN A 209 -7.60 -23.49 0.90
C GLN A 209 -6.47 -24.40 0.37
N CYS A 210 -5.96 -24.13 -0.82
CA CYS A 210 -4.86 -24.87 -1.43
C CYS A 210 -3.45 -24.34 -1.11
N TRP A 211 -3.31 -23.37 -0.19
CA TRP A 211 -2.04 -22.74 0.16
C TRP A 211 -1.30 -22.10 -1.04
N PHE A 212 -2.04 -21.71 -2.09
CA PHE A 212 -1.42 -21.18 -3.30
C PHE A 212 -0.95 -19.73 -3.14
N VAL A 213 -1.60 -19.00 -2.23
CA VAL A 213 -1.49 -17.55 -2.06
C VAL A 213 -0.26 -17.19 -1.22
N GLU A 214 0.08 -18.06 -0.28
CA GLU A 214 1.09 -17.89 0.76
C GLU A 214 2.51 -17.89 0.17
N GLY A 215 3.33 -16.94 0.61
CA GLY A 215 4.74 -16.81 0.19
C GLY A 215 4.97 -16.26 -1.22
N ARG A 216 3.91 -15.85 -1.95
CA ARG A 216 4.03 -15.23 -3.27
C ARG A 216 3.93 -13.71 -3.20
N SER A 217 4.63 -13.02 -4.10
CA SER A 217 4.51 -11.57 -4.23
C SER A 217 3.07 -11.18 -4.61
N PRO A 218 2.41 -10.29 -3.86
CA PRO A 218 1.03 -9.91 -4.11
C PRO A 218 0.85 -9.26 -5.48
N HIS A 219 1.86 -8.52 -5.97
CA HIS A 219 1.83 -7.87 -7.28
C HIS A 219 1.67 -8.86 -8.44
N CYS A 220 2.48 -9.93 -8.45
CA CYS A 220 2.39 -10.94 -9.51
C CYS A 220 1.09 -11.74 -9.42
N LEU A 221 0.59 -11.94 -8.20
CA LEU A 221 -0.60 -12.74 -7.95
C LEU A 221 -1.88 -11.99 -8.34
N THR A 222 -2.04 -10.72 -7.98
CA THR A 222 -3.24 -9.94 -8.33
C THR A 222 -3.42 -9.79 -9.83
N SER A 223 -2.36 -9.46 -10.57
CA SER A 223 -2.41 -9.37 -12.04
C SER A 223 -2.72 -10.72 -12.69
N ALA A 224 -2.20 -11.83 -12.15
CA ALA A 224 -2.51 -13.17 -12.64
C ALA A 224 -3.97 -13.57 -12.37
N LEU A 225 -4.48 -13.27 -11.18
CA LEU A 225 -5.88 -13.51 -10.79
C LEU A 225 -6.85 -12.74 -11.67
N VAL A 226 -6.60 -11.44 -11.85
CA VAL A 226 -7.40 -10.57 -12.71
C VAL A 226 -7.42 -11.09 -14.15
N TYR A 227 -6.27 -11.49 -14.70
CA TYR A 227 -6.19 -12.09 -16.04
C TYR A 227 -7.02 -13.37 -16.17
N VAL A 228 -6.89 -14.31 -15.22
CA VAL A 228 -7.63 -15.59 -15.26
C VAL A 228 -9.13 -15.36 -15.08
N ALA A 229 -9.52 -14.46 -14.17
CA ALA A 229 -10.92 -14.07 -13.96
C ALA A 229 -11.51 -13.43 -15.23
N TRP A 230 -10.81 -12.46 -15.82
CA TRP A 230 -11.21 -11.82 -17.08
C TRP A 230 -11.33 -12.80 -18.24
N LYS A 231 -10.39 -13.73 -18.37
CA LYS A 231 -10.41 -14.77 -19.42
C LYS A 231 -11.56 -15.77 -19.24
N SER A 232 -11.97 -16.02 -17.99
CA SER A 232 -13.07 -16.96 -17.69
C SER A 232 -14.47 -16.38 -17.96
N LEU A 233 -14.61 -15.05 -18.12
CA LEU A 233 -15.89 -14.41 -18.45
C LEU A 233 -16.31 -14.71 -19.89
N ASP A 234 -15.36 -14.66 -20.81
CA ASP A 234 -15.60 -14.99 -22.22
C ASP A 234 -14.43 -15.80 -22.77
N ILE A 235 -14.56 -17.12 -22.63
CA ILE A 235 -13.55 -18.08 -23.08
C ILE A 235 -13.52 -18.13 -24.61
N ALA A 236 -14.65 -17.95 -25.29
CA ALA A 236 -14.75 -18.08 -26.73
C ALA A 236 -13.89 -17.04 -27.44
N THR A 237 -13.98 -15.78 -27.01
CA THR A 237 -13.20 -14.70 -27.62
C THR A 237 -11.80 -14.56 -27.03
N ARG A 238 -11.59 -14.83 -25.73
CA ARG A 238 -10.32 -14.49 -25.03
C ARG A 238 -9.31 -15.63 -24.96
N THR A 239 -9.63 -16.81 -25.49
CA THR A 239 -8.74 -18.00 -25.42
C THR A 239 -7.38 -17.77 -26.08
N HIS A 240 -7.35 -17.08 -27.21
CA HIS A 240 -6.13 -16.79 -27.98
C HIS A 240 -5.23 -15.72 -27.32
N ILE A 241 -5.78 -14.92 -26.41
CA ILE A 241 -5.06 -13.82 -25.76
C ILE A 241 -4.11 -14.39 -24.72
N THR A 242 -2.82 -14.14 -24.93
CA THR A 242 -1.75 -14.52 -24.00
C THR A 242 -1.67 -13.54 -22.84
N TYR A 243 -1.06 -13.96 -21.74
CA TYR A 243 -0.88 -13.08 -20.59
C TYR A 243 0.00 -11.86 -20.90
N ALA A 244 1.07 -12.05 -21.68
CA ALA A 244 1.93 -10.95 -22.09
C ALA A 244 1.17 -9.92 -22.93
N ALA A 245 0.35 -10.38 -23.88
CA ALA A 245 -0.51 -9.52 -24.68
C ALA A 245 -1.54 -8.78 -23.80
N PHE A 246 -2.14 -9.46 -22.83
CA PHE A 246 -3.04 -8.84 -21.85
C PHE A 246 -2.34 -7.71 -21.08
N LEU A 247 -1.16 -7.96 -20.49
CA LEU A 247 -0.43 -6.93 -19.75
C LEU A 247 -0.04 -5.75 -20.64
N GLN A 248 0.35 -6.00 -21.89
CA GLN A 248 0.71 -4.97 -22.86
C GLN A 248 -0.49 -4.09 -23.23
N CYS A 249 -1.64 -4.69 -23.54
CA CYS A 249 -2.87 -3.96 -23.85
C CYS A 249 -3.38 -3.14 -22.66
N HIS A 250 -3.13 -3.61 -21.43
CA HIS A 250 -3.61 -2.98 -20.20
C HIS A 250 -2.51 -2.19 -19.45
N GLY A 251 -1.43 -1.78 -20.12
CA GLY A 251 -0.45 -0.83 -19.60
C GLY A 251 0.38 -1.30 -18.41
N GLN A 252 0.34 -2.59 -18.07
CA GLN A 252 1.18 -3.16 -17.01
C GLN A 252 2.51 -3.61 -17.62
N SER A 253 3.63 -3.12 -17.07
CA SER A 253 4.95 -3.50 -17.57
C SER A 253 5.17 -5.00 -17.39
N ALA A 254 5.21 -5.73 -18.51
CA ALA A 254 5.45 -7.18 -18.56
C ALA A 254 6.79 -7.60 -17.92
N LYS A 255 7.70 -6.65 -17.66
CA LYS A 255 9.07 -6.88 -17.18
C LYS A 255 9.16 -7.55 -15.81
N LYS A 256 8.09 -7.56 -15.00
CA LYS A 256 8.12 -8.11 -13.63
C LYS A 256 7.11 -9.21 -13.34
N SER A 257 6.14 -9.43 -14.23
CA SER A 257 5.18 -10.50 -13.99
C SER A 257 5.71 -11.82 -14.54
N SER A 258 5.99 -12.74 -13.63
CA SER A 258 6.52 -14.04 -14.04
C SER A 258 5.42 -14.89 -14.68
N PRO A 259 5.58 -15.34 -15.94
CA PRO A 259 4.67 -16.31 -16.54
C PRO A 259 4.61 -17.63 -15.75
N SER A 260 5.58 -17.88 -14.85
CA SER A 260 5.54 -19.00 -13.91
C SER A 260 4.35 -18.91 -12.95
N THR A 261 3.94 -17.71 -12.52
CA THR A 261 2.82 -17.52 -11.58
C THR A 261 1.52 -17.98 -12.21
N ILE A 262 1.28 -17.67 -13.48
CA ILE A 262 0.07 -18.11 -14.20
C ILE A 262 0.09 -19.59 -14.49
N ARG A 263 1.26 -20.13 -14.88
CA ARG A 263 1.38 -21.58 -15.06
C ARG A 263 1.05 -22.32 -13.77
N ALA A 264 1.55 -21.82 -12.63
CA ALA A 264 1.27 -22.39 -11.32
C ALA A 264 -0.22 -22.24 -10.95
N LEU A 265 -0.82 -21.06 -11.18
CA LEU A 265 -2.24 -20.82 -10.96
C LEU A 265 -3.13 -21.76 -11.79
N ASN A 266 -2.86 -21.85 -13.10
CA ASN A 266 -3.58 -22.75 -14.00
C ASN A 266 -3.43 -24.22 -13.60
N LYS A 267 -2.25 -24.61 -13.08
CA LYS A 267 -2.02 -25.96 -12.56
C LYS A 267 -2.93 -26.25 -11.36
N VAL A 268 -3.00 -25.34 -10.39
CA VAL A 268 -3.87 -25.50 -9.21
C VAL A 268 -5.35 -25.53 -9.61
N VAL A 269 -5.78 -24.63 -10.50
CA VAL A 269 -7.15 -24.63 -11.02
C VAL A 269 -7.50 -25.95 -11.72
N VAL A 270 -6.60 -26.50 -12.53
CA VAL A 270 -6.81 -27.81 -13.18
C VAL A 270 -6.81 -28.95 -12.17
N GLN A 271 -5.96 -28.91 -11.16
CA GLN A 271 -5.96 -29.92 -10.09
C GLN A 271 -7.27 -29.91 -9.30
N LEU A 272 -7.78 -28.71 -8.97
CA LEU A 272 -9.09 -28.55 -8.36
C LEU A 272 -10.21 -29.03 -9.28
N ALA A 273 -10.17 -28.66 -10.55
CA ALA A 273 -11.16 -29.12 -11.53
C ALA A 273 -11.16 -30.64 -11.70
N GLY A 274 -10.01 -31.30 -11.55
CA GLY A 274 -9.90 -32.76 -11.62
C GLY A 274 -10.58 -33.52 -10.48
N GLN A 275 -10.93 -32.82 -9.40
CA GLN A 275 -11.68 -33.38 -8.27
C GLN A 275 -13.20 -33.34 -8.52
N ILE A 276 -13.66 -32.56 -9.49
CA ILE A 276 -15.08 -32.43 -9.82
C ILE A 276 -15.58 -33.72 -10.50
N PRO A 277 -16.68 -34.35 -10.05
CA PRO A 277 -17.11 -35.68 -10.51
C PRO A 277 -17.21 -35.84 -12.04
N TRP A 278 -17.77 -34.88 -12.78
CA TRP A 278 -17.91 -34.96 -14.25
C TRP A 278 -16.63 -34.62 -15.03
N LEU A 279 -15.60 -34.12 -14.34
CA LEU A 279 -14.27 -33.85 -14.90
C LEU A 279 -13.23 -34.88 -14.43
N LYS A 280 -13.53 -35.63 -13.37
CA LYS A 280 -12.70 -36.70 -12.82
C LYS A 280 -12.45 -37.76 -13.91
N GLY A 281 -11.20 -38.16 -14.07
CA GLY A 281 -10.76 -39.12 -15.09
C GLY A 281 -10.57 -38.54 -16.51
N LYS A 282 -10.95 -37.28 -16.78
CA LYS A 282 -10.67 -36.63 -18.07
C LYS A 282 -9.27 -36.02 -18.07
N LYS A 283 -8.59 -36.07 -19.24
CA LYS A 283 -7.31 -35.38 -19.43
C LYS A 283 -7.53 -33.87 -19.55
N LEU A 284 -7.51 -33.17 -18.43
CA LEU A 284 -7.66 -31.72 -18.36
C LEU A 284 -6.42 -31.00 -18.89
N ASN A 285 -6.63 -29.90 -19.62
CA ASN A 285 -5.55 -29.13 -20.26
C ASN A 285 -5.31 -27.81 -19.52
N LEU A 286 -4.05 -27.50 -19.19
CA LEU A 286 -3.67 -26.23 -18.56
C LEU A 286 -4.05 -25.00 -19.39
N ARG A 287 -4.07 -25.10 -20.73
CA ARG A 287 -4.48 -23.98 -21.60
C ARG A 287 -5.96 -23.65 -21.46
N LYS A 288 -6.78 -24.63 -21.08
CA LYS A 288 -8.21 -24.49 -20.86
C LYS A 288 -8.56 -24.24 -19.38
N ALA A 289 -7.57 -23.96 -18.51
CA ALA A 289 -7.78 -23.74 -17.09
C ALA A 289 -8.85 -22.68 -16.79
N ALA A 290 -8.88 -21.58 -17.56
CA ALA A 290 -9.88 -20.52 -17.42
C ALA A 290 -11.33 -21.00 -17.62
N ALA A 291 -11.55 -22.07 -18.37
CA ALA A 291 -12.88 -22.63 -18.60
C ALA A 291 -13.44 -23.37 -17.37
N TYR A 292 -12.57 -23.87 -16.50
CA TYR A 292 -12.97 -24.59 -15.30
C TYR A 292 -13.18 -23.67 -14.09
N VAL A 293 -12.79 -22.39 -14.20
CA VAL A 293 -12.87 -21.41 -13.10
C VAL A 293 -14.28 -21.26 -12.54
N PRO A 294 -15.37 -21.13 -13.34
CA PRO A 294 -16.72 -21.01 -12.81
C PRO A 294 -17.12 -22.22 -11.95
N ASP A 295 -16.80 -23.43 -12.41
CA ASP A 295 -17.10 -24.66 -11.70
C ASP A 295 -16.28 -24.77 -10.41
N VAL A 296 -14.98 -24.47 -10.47
CA VAL A 296 -14.10 -24.49 -9.29
C VAL A 296 -14.59 -23.50 -8.22
N ILE A 297 -15.06 -22.32 -8.61
CA ILE A 297 -15.64 -21.35 -7.67
C ILE A 297 -16.93 -21.90 -7.07
N ARG A 298 -17.84 -22.42 -7.89
CA ARG A 298 -19.15 -22.94 -7.47
C ARG A 298 -19.04 -24.09 -6.47
N TYR A 299 -18.06 -24.99 -6.67
CA TYR A 299 -17.87 -26.18 -5.84
C TYR A 299 -16.73 -26.05 -4.82
N SER A 300 -16.19 -24.84 -4.61
CA SER A 300 -15.02 -24.59 -3.75
C SER A 300 -15.08 -25.24 -2.36
N ALA A 301 -16.24 -25.20 -1.69
CA ALA A 301 -16.42 -25.81 -0.37
C ALA A 301 -16.33 -27.36 -0.40
N ALA A 302 -16.96 -28.00 -1.38
CA ALA A 302 -16.93 -29.45 -1.55
C ALA A 302 -15.53 -29.93 -1.99
N LEU A 303 -14.89 -29.18 -2.89
CA LEU A 303 -13.53 -29.49 -3.37
C LEU A 303 -12.49 -29.45 -2.26
N ALA A 304 -12.67 -28.56 -1.27
CA ALA A 304 -11.83 -28.56 -0.09
C ALA A 304 -11.98 -29.87 0.70
N ILE A 305 -13.20 -30.34 0.93
CA ILE A 305 -13.50 -31.58 1.67
C ILE A 305 -12.99 -32.82 0.91
N ASP A 306 -13.18 -32.87 -0.40
CA ASP A 306 -12.73 -34.01 -1.22
C ASP A 306 -11.20 -34.07 -1.33
N ALA A 307 -10.53 -32.91 -1.37
CA ALA A 307 -9.07 -32.85 -1.34
C ALA A 307 -8.49 -33.40 -0.03
N ILE A 308 -9.23 -33.28 1.08
CA ILE A 308 -8.88 -33.80 2.40
C ILE A 308 -9.06 -35.33 2.42
N ARG A 309 -10.19 -35.83 1.92
CA ARG A 309 -10.53 -37.26 1.97
C ARG A 309 -9.62 -38.15 1.11
N GLU A 310 -9.15 -37.66 -0.03
CA GLU A 310 -8.16 -38.39 -0.86
C GLU A 310 -6.74 -38.42 -0.26
N GLY A 311 -6.47 -37.65 0.79
CA GLY A 311 -5.18 -37.64 1.51
C GLY A 311 -5.14 -38.56 2.73
N SER A 312 -6.30 -39.12 3.10
CA SER A 312 -6.51 -39.89 4.33
C SER A 312 -7.09 -41.26 3.97
N ASP A 313 -6.23 -42.24 3.70
CA ASP A 313 -6.63 -43.65 3.52
C ASP A 313 -7.07 -44.31 4.85
N SER A 314 -7.27 -43.53 5.91
CA SER A 314 -7.69 -43.98 7.24
C SER A 314 -8.90 -43.17 7.71
N ASP A 315 -10.01 -43.86 7.99
CA ASP A 315 -11.30 -43.35 8.52
C ASP A 315 -11.20 -42.76 9.96
N GLY A 316 -10.03 -42.24 10.35
CA GLY A 316 -9.83 -41.53 11.62
C GLY A 316 -10.29 -40.08 11.52
N GLU A 317 -10.89 -39.58 12.59
CA GLU A 317 -11.25 -38.16 12.75
C GLU A 317 -9.96 -37.32 12.69
N LEU A 318 -9.68 -36.72 11.53
CA LEU A 318 -8.48 -35.91 11.34
C LEU A 318 -8.66 -34.53 11.98
N THR A 319 -7.64 -34.08 12.70
CA THR A 319 -7.58 -32.73 13.25
C THR A 319 -7.44 -31.69 12.13
N ALA A 320 -7.95 -30.47 12.31
CA ALA A 320 -7.88 -29.39 11.33
C ALA A 320 -6.43 -29.09 10.84
N THR A 321 -5.44 -29.38 11.68
CA THR A 321 -4.00 -29.28 11.39
C THR A 321 -3.50 -30.35 10.42
N GLU A 322 -3.92 -31.61 10.58
CA GLU A 322 -3.53 -32.72 9.69
C GLU A 322 -4.17 -32.58 8.32
N VAL A 323 -5.44 -32.15 8.31
CA VAL A 323 -6.21 -31.77 7.13
C VAL A 323 -5.47 -30.70 6.31
N SER A 324 -5.01 -29.64 6.97
CA SER A 324 -4.25 -28.56 6.32
C SER A 324 -2.91 -29.05 5.78
N ALA A 325 -2.22 -29.94 6.50
CA ALA A 325 -0.95 -30.53 6.07
C ALA A 325 -1.11 -31.47 4.87
N ALA A 326 -2.20 -32.24 4.78
CA ALA A 326 -2.51 -33.11 3.65
C ALA A 326 -2.79 -32.29 2.37
N ILE A 327 -3.59 -31.23 2.48
CA ILE A 327 -3.84 -30.28 1.39
C ILE A 327 -2.52 -29.65 0.93
N PHE A 328 -1.70 -29.18 1.87
CA PHE A 328 -0.38 -28.63 1.56
C PHE A 328 0.47 -29.65 0.79
N LYS A 329 0.60 -30.90 1.26
CA LYS A 329 1.37 -31.95 0.54
C LYS A 329 0.84 -32.20 -0.89
N LYS A 330 -0.46 -32.12 -1.11
CA LYS A 330 -1.08 -32.40 -2.42
C LYS A 330 -0.82 -31.29 -3.44
N PHE A 331 -0.99 -30.03 -3.05
CA PHE A 331 -0.88 -28.89 -3.97
C PHE A 331 0.52 -28.27 -4.00
N HIS A 332 1.28 -28.39 -2.91
CA HIS A 332 2.65 -27.87 -2.78
C HIS A 332 3.74 -28.92 -3.00
N LYS A 333 3.41 -30.14 -3.48
CA LYS A 333 4.39 -31.14 -3.90
C LYS A 333 5.45 -30.44 -4.75
N ARG A 334 6.59 -30.11 -4.11
CA ARG A 334 7.73 -29.42 -4.74
C ARG A 334 7.94 -30.17 -6.03
N ALA A 335 8.05 -29.45 -7.15
CA ALA A 335 8.68 -30.04 -8.31
C ALA A 335 9.94 -30.70 -7.76
N LYS A 336 10.00 -32.04 -7.83
CA LYS A 336 11.22 -32.80 -7.60
C LYS A 336 12.23 -32.03 -8.43
N ALA A 337 13.14 -31.33 -7.76
CA ALA A 337 14.03 -30.38 -8.41
C ALA A 337 14.63 -31.16 -9.57
N SER A 338 14.34 -30.71 -10.79
CA SER A 338 14.93 -31.28 -11.99
C SER A 338 16.40 -30.92 -11.92
N SER A 339 17.18 -31.70 -11.16
CA SER A 339 18.64 -31.75 -11.14
C SER A 339 19.32 -30.46 -11.59
N SER A 340 18.94 -29.32 -11.02
CA SER A 340 19.70 -28.09 -11.13
C SER A 340 20.62 -28.17 -9.94
N SER A 341 21.90 -28.40 -10.22
CA SER A 341 23.01 -28.39 -9.28
C SER A 341 22.90 -27.20 -8.34
N LEU A 342 22.22 -27.40 -7.22
CA LEU A 342 22.56 -26.70 -6.00
C LEU A 342 23.90 -27.32 -5.61
N GLN A 343 24.99 -26.63 -5.93
CA GLN A 343 26.13 -26.62 -5.02
C GLN A 343 25.57 -26.09 -3.69
N GLN A 344 24.99 -27.00 -2.93
CA GLN A 344 25.08 -26.91 -1.49
C GLN A 344 26.53 -27.24 -1.23
N ASP A 345 27.37 -26.21 -1.15
CA ASP A 345 28.57 -26.28 -0.35
C ASP A 345 28.05 -26.47 1.08
N ALA A 346 27.81 -27.75 1.40
CA ALA A 346 27.82 -28.22 2.76
C ALA A 346 29.27 -28.07 3.18
N ASP A 347 29.64 -26.85 3.57
CA ASP A 347 30.67 -26.66 4.57
C ASP A 347 30.20 -27.50 5.76
N LEU A 348 30.70 -28.73 5.78
CA LEU A 348 30.65 -29.59 6.93
C LEU A 348 31.18 -28.74 8.06
N ALA A 349 30.34 -28.48 9.06
CA ALA A 349 30.79 -27.99 10.34
C ALA A 349 31.86 -28.98 10.81
N SER A 350 33.12 -28.63 10.54
CA SER A 350 34.26 -29.36 11.05
C SER A 350 34.17 -29.16 12.55
N GLU A 351 33.90 -30.23 13.30
CA GLU A 351 34.11 -30.24 14.75
C GLU A 351 35.60 -30.01 14.98
N SER A 352 36.00 -28.75 15.03
CA SER A 352 37.36 -28.35 15.35
C SER A 352 37.52 -28.43 16.86
N TYR A 353 38.02 -29.57 17.33
CA TYR A 353 38.73 -29.64 18.61
C TYR A 353 40.09 -28.95 18.41
N GLU A 354 40.08 -27.64 18.21
CA GLU A 354 41.27 -26.81 18.29
C GLU A 354 41.55 -26.55 19.77
N ASP A 355 42.30 -27.47 20.37
CA ASP A 355 43.01 -27.18 21.61
C ASP A 355 44.19 -26.26 21.23
N GLY A 356 44.28 -25.08 21.85
CA GLY A 356 45.21 -24.01 21.45
C GLY A 356 46.70 -24.35 21.62
N ASP A 357 47.01 -25.55 22.09
CA ASP A 357 48.34 -26.06 22.41
C ASP A 357 48.90 -27.04 21.37
N VAL A 358 48.36 -27.04 20.14
CA VAL A 358 48.94 -27.86 19.05
C VAL A 358 50.31 -27.30 18.67
N TYR A 359 51.34 -28.12 18.86
CA TYR A 359 52.71 -27.84 18.40
C TYR A 359 52.72 -27.61 16.88
N ILE A 360 53.03 -26.39 16.46
CA ILE A 360 53.21 -26.03 15.05
C ILE A 360 54.66 -26.35 14.69
N SER A 361 54.87 -27.33 13.81
CA SER A 361 56.21 -27.70 13.33
C SER A 361 56.85 -26.56 12.53
N ASP A 362 58.17 -26.36 12.67
CA ASP A 362 58.96 -25.37 11.91
C ASP A 362 58.79 -25.56 10.40
N SER A 363 58.60 -26.79 9.94
CA SER A 363 58.31 -27.10 8.53
C SER A 363 56.99 -26.53 8.01
N GLU A 364 56.00 -26.32 8.89
CA GLU A 364 54.74 -25.66 8.55
C GLU A 364 54.94 -24.15 8.46
N VAL A 365 55.76 -23.58 9.36
CA VAL A 365 56.11 -22.16 9.38
C VAL A 365 56.93 -21.77 8.15
N ASP A 366 57.89 -22.62 7.75
CA ASP A 366 58.76 -22.39 6.60
C ASP A 366 57.99 -22.27 5.27
N LYS A 367 56.81 -22.88 5.15
CA LYS A 367 55.94 -22.72 3.96
C LYS A 367 55.49 -21.27 3.76
N TYR A 368 55.46 -20.48 4.82
CA TYR A 368 55.02 -19.09 4.79
C TYR A 368 56.19 -18.10 4.71
N ILE A 369 57.44 -18.57 4.83
CA ILE A 369 58.63 -17.74 4.65
C ILE A 369 59.00 -17.76 3.17
N ARG A 370 59.07 -16.58 2.54
CA ARG A 370 59.55 -16.46 1.17
C ARG A 370 61.05 -16.73 1.16
N THR A 371 61.46 -17.75 0.43
CA THR A 371 62.87 -18.02 0.16
C THR A 371 63.48 -16.86 -0.61
N GLU A 372 64.64 -16.37 -0.17
CA GLU A 372 65.42 -15.38 -0.90
C GLU A 372 65.92 -16.00 -2.21
N GLN A 373 65.43 -15.49 -3.34
CA GLN A 373 65.84 -15.86 -4.67
C GLN A 373 66.13 -14.62 -5.50
#